data_AF-A0A2I0K760-F1
#
_entry.id   AF-A0A2I0K760-F1
#
_cell.length_a   1.000
_cell.length_b   1.000
_cell.length_c   1.000
_cell.angle_alpha   90.00
_cell.angle_beta   90.00
_cell.angle_gamma   90.00
#
_symmetry.space_group_name_H-M   'P 1'
#
loop_
_entity.id
_entity.type
_entity.pdbx_description
1 polymer ?
#
loop_
_entity_poly.entity_id
_entity_poly.type
_entity_poly.pdbx_seq_one_letter_code
_entity_poly.pdbx_strand_id
1 'polypeptide(L)'
;MVHWVRKFPFFCSDREYVIGRRIWESGRSYYCVTKGVPCSSVPRRNKPRRVDLYYSSWCVRAVESKRRDGQLTACEVLLFHYEDMGIPWEIAKLGVRQGMWGAVKKIDPGLRAYQRERAAGAPLSRCAFMAQINTKVSADYLRSLESMTAETSETENGSSSQKQLGRNIPRLVIVGGAIALACTLDRGLMTKALIFGVARRFAKMGRRL
;
A
#
# COMPACT_ATOMS: atom_id res chain seq x y z
N MET A 1 -20.62 3.99 -4.03
CA MET A 1 -19.86 5.24 -4.25
C MET A 1 -19.90 6.05 -2.95
N VAL A 2 -18.80 6.69 -2.58
CA VAL A 2 -18.68 7.49 -1.35
C VAL A 2 -18.24 8.90 -1.73
N HIS A 3 -19.01 9.90 -1.30
CA HIS A 3 -18.63 11.30 -1.35
C HIS A 3 -18.12 11.71 0.02
N TRP A 4 -16.89 12.23 0.07
CA TRP A 4 -16.22 12.57 1.33
C TRP A 4 -15.51 13.92 1.21
N VAL A 5 -15.73 14.79 2.19
CA VAL A 5 -14.99 16.05 2.34
C VAL A 5 -14.07 15.95 3.56
N ARG A 6 -12.76 15.98 3.31
CA ARG A 6 -11.73 15.99 4.36
C ARG A 6 -11.39 17.43 4.72
N LYS A 7 -11.46 17.72 6.02
CA LYS A 7 -11.06 19.00 6.57
C LYS A 7 -9.54 19.18 6.55
N PHE A 8 -9.10 20.36 6.14
CA PHE A 8 -7.70 20.74 6.14
C PHE A 8 -7.47 21.97 7.04
N PRO A 9 -6.22 22.22 7.45
CA PRO A 9 -5.88 23.45 8.17
C PRO A 9 -6.35 24.69 7.39
N PHE A 10 -6.79 25.72 8.11
CA PHE A 10 -7.49 26.90 7.56
C PHE A 10 -6.74 27.61 6.43
N PHE A 11 -5.42 27.47 6.33
CA PHE A 11 -4.59 28.05 5.28
C PHE A 11 -4.64 27.29 3.95
N CYS A 12 -5.38 26.18 3.85
CA CYS A 12 -5.60 25.47 2.60
C CYS A 12 -7.04 24.98 2.46
N SER A 13 -7.52 24.84 1.22
CA SER A 13 -8.89 24.42 0.97
C SER A 13 -9.12 22.97 1.42
N ASP A 14 -10.32 22.67 1.92
CA ASP A 14 -10.77 21.30 2.15
C ASP A 14 -10.65 20.45 0.87
N ARG A 15 -10.53 19.13 1.03
CA ARG A 15 -10.41 18.19 -0.09
C ARG A 15 -11.70 17.40 -0.25
N GLU A 16 -12.22 17.37 -1.46
CA GLU A 16 -13.39 16.58 -1.83
C GLU A 16 -12.96 15.34 -2.61
N TYR A 17 -13.51 14.21 -2.20
CA TYR A 17 -13.27 12.90 -2.77
C TYR A 17 -14.59 12.32 -3.24
N VAL A 18 -14.59 11.76 -4.45
CA VAL A 18 -15.66 10.91 -4.94
C VAL A 18 -15.01 9.58 -5.27
N ILE A 19 -15.24 8.58 -4.43
CA ILE A 19 -14.51 7.31 -4.50
C ILE A 19 -15.45 6.13 -4.74
N GLY A 20 -15.02 5.26 -5.65
CA GLY A 20 -15.50 3.89 -5.75
C GLY A 20 -14.80 3.02 -4.72
N ARG A 21 -15.51 2.03 -4.19
CA ARG A 21 -14.96 1.06 -3.24
C ARG A 21 -15.42 -0.33 -3.64
N ARG A 22 -14.50 -1.30 -3.58
CA ARG A 22 -14.80 -2.72 -3.65
C ARG A 22 -14.12 -3.44 -2.49
N ILE A 23 -14.87 -4.28 -1.80
CA ILE A 23 -14.39 -5.11 -0.69
C ILE A 23 -14.62 -6.57 -1.07
N TRP A 24 -13.62 -7.41 -0.86
CA TRP A 24 -13.79 -8.84 -1.03
C TRP A 24 -13.04 -9.62 0.03
N GLU A 25 -13.50 -10.85 0.25
CA GLU A 25 -12.89 -11.84 1.12
C GLU A 25 -12.31 -12.96 0.26
N SER A 26 -11.09 -13.39 0.58
CA SER A 26 -10.47 -14.60 0.02
C SER A 26 -9.69 -15.32 1.11
N GLY A 27 -10.04 -16.59 1.35
CA GLY A 27 -9.49 -17.38 2.44
C GLY A 27 -9.77 -16.74 3.80
N ARG A 28 -8.72 -16.28 4.49
CA ARG A 28 -8.80 -15.58 5.80
C ARG A 28 -8.37 -14.11 5.71
N SER A 29 -8.41 -13.56 4.50
CA SER A 29 -7.95 -12.22 4.19
C SER A 29 -9.11 -11.39 3.63
N TYR A 30 -9.17 -10.13 4.07
CA TYR A 30 -10.06 -9.12 3.55
C TYR A 30 -9.26 -8.11 2.74
N TYR A 31 -9.78 -7.77 1.57
CA TYR A 31 -9.18 -6.82 0.67
C TYR A 31 -10.15 -5.68 0.42
N CYS A 32 -9.63 -4.46 0.33
CA CYS A 32 -10.42 -3.29 -0.01
C CYS A 32 -9.64 -2.41 -0.98
N VAL A 33 -10.20 -2.18 -2.16
CA VAL A 33 -9.66 -1.22 -3.12
C VAL A 33 -10.61 -0.06 -3.23
N THR A 34 -10.04 1.13 -3.21
CA THR A 34 -10.73 2.40 -3.42
C THR A 34 -9.99 3.22 -4.45
N LYS A 35 -10.77 3.87 -5.32
CA LYS A 35 -10.24 4.71 -6.40
C LYS A 35 -11.13 5.95 -6.57
N GLY A 36 -10.54 7.08 -6.95
CA GLY A 36 -11.30 8.22 -7.46
C GLY A 36 -12.16 7.82 -8.67
N VAL A 37 -13.45 8.14 -8.64
CA VAL A 37 -14.39 7.85 -9.73
C VAL A 37 -15.16 9.11 -10.13
N PRO A 38 -15.47 9.30 -11.43
CA PRO A 38 -16.36 10.37 -11.84
C PRO A 38 -17.78 10.11 -11.33
N CYS A 39 -18.51 11.18 -11.03
CA CYS A 39 -19.93 11.11 -10.70
C CYS A 39 -20.64 12.39 -11.14
N SER A 40 -21.56 12.28 -12.09
CA SER A 40 -22.32 13.42 -12.63
C SER A 40 -23.18 14.13 -11.58
N SER A 41 -23.71 13.39 -10.60
CA SER A 41 -24.51 13.96 -9.50
C SER A 41 -23.70 14.81 -8.50
N VAL A 42 -22.37 14.76 -8.55
CA VAL A 42 -21.48 15.54 -7.68
C VAL A 42 -20.56 16.41 -8.55
N PRO A 43 -21.08 17.53 -9.09
CA PRO A 43 -20.33 18.40 -9.99
C PRO A 43 -19.13 19.03 -9.29
N ARG A 44 -18.08 19.32 -10.07
CA ARG A 44 -16.86 19.95 -9.54
C ARG A 44 -17.16 21.38 -9.09
N ARG A 45 -16.58 21.76 -7.95
CA ARG A 45 -16.56 23.14 -7.44
C ARG A 45 -15.11 23.60 -7.27
N ASN A 46 -14.91 24.91 -7.19
CA ASN A 46 -13.58 25.48 -6.94
C ASN A 46 -13.11 25.21 -5.50
N LYS A 47 -14.03 25.17 -4.55
CA LYS A 47 -13.80 24.80 -3.15
C LYS A 47 -14.95 23.92 -2.67
N PRO A 48 -14.70 22.83 -1.93
CA PRO A 48 -13.40 22.17 -1.69
C PRO A 48 -12.66 21.75 -2.99
N ARG A 49 -11.32 21.57 -2.94
CA ARG A 49 -10.54 21.07 -4.08
C ARG A 49 -10.87 19.59 -4.29
N ARG A 50 -11.33 19.23 -5.48
CA ARG A 50 -11.51 17.82 -5.86
C ARG A 50 -10.17 17.10 -5.96
N VAL A 51 -10.08 15.89 -5.39
CA VAL A 51 -8.96 14.96 -5.53
C VAL A 51 -9.37 13.84 -6.47
N ASP A 52 -8.96 13.93 -7.74
CA ASP A 52 -9.30 12.91 -8.74
C ASP A 52 -8.34 11.72 -8.72
N LEU A 53 -7.05 12.01 -8.55
CA LEU A 53 -6.02 10.99 -8.42
C LEU A 53 -6.01 10.48 -6.98
N TYR A 54 -6.75 9.41 -6.76
CA TYR A 54 -6.86 8.73 -5.48
C TYR A 54 -6.85 7.23 -5.70
N TYR A 55 -5.92 6.52 -5.06
CA TYR A 55 -5.81 5.07 -5.08
C TYR A 55 -5.45 4.61 -3.67
N SER A 56 -6.26 3.75 -3.08
CA SER A 56 -5.94 3.11 -1.80
C SER A 56 -6.31 1.64 -1.85
N SER A 57 -5.38 0.79 -1.45
CA SER A 57 -5.58 -0.65 -1.30
C SER A 57 -5.24 -1.07 0.12
N TRP A 58 -6.10 -1.88 0.70
CA TRP A 58 -5.95 -2.47 2.03
C TRP A 58 -5.99 -3.98 1.91
N CYS A 59 -5.09 -4.65 2.63
CA CYS A 59 -5.14 -6.08 2.89
C CYS A 59 -5.11 -6.30 4.40
N VAL A 60 -6.10 -7.01 4.92
CA VAL A 60 -6.22 -7.34 6.34
C VAL A 60 -6.26 -8.86 6.45
N ARG A 61 -5.31 -9.45 7.18
CA ARG A 61 -5.24 -10.90 7.37
C ARG A 61 -5.21 -11.27 8.84
N ALA A 62 -5.90 -12.35 9.20
CA ALA A 62 -5.82 -12.93 10.53
C ALA A 62 -4.45 -13.58 10.74
N VAL A 63 -3.79 -13.27 11.86
CA VAL A 63 -2.46 -13.79 12.21
C VAL A 63 -2.42 -14.21 13.67
N GLU A 64 -1.46 -15.06 14.02
CA GLU A 64 -1.25 -15.48 15.39
C GLU A 64 -0.83 -14.28 16.27
N SER A 65 -1.34 -14.26 17.50
CA SER A 65 -0.93 -13.23 18.46
C SER A 65 0.45 -13.52 19.04
N LYS A 66 1.02 -12.54 19.74
CA LYS A 66 2.28 -12.74 20.49
C LYS A 66 2.17 -13.77 21.62
N ARG A 67 0.95 -14.24 21.95
CA ARG A 67 0.71 -15.25 22.99
C ARG A 67 1.16 -16.66 22.59
N ARG A 68 1.36 -16.91 21.28
CA ARG A 68 1.82 -18.20 20.75
C ARG A 68 0.93 -19.39 21.14
N ASP A 69 -0.38 -19.16 21.17
CA ASP A 69 -1.40 -20.14 21.52
C ASP A 69 -2.01 -20.83 20.28
N GLY A 70 -1.43 -20.61 19.09
CA GLY A 70 -1.96 -21.09 17.82
C GLY A 70 -3.25 -20.40 17.36
N GLN A 71 -3.80 -19.48 18.16
CA GLN A 71 -5.05 -18.80 17.85
C GLN A 71 -4.78 -17.54 17.01
N LEU A 72 -5.58 -17.35 15.96
CA LEU A 72 -5.48 -16.19 15.07
C LEU A 72 -6.26 -14.98 15.63
N THR A 73 -5.91 -14.55 16.84
CA THR A 73 -6.60 -13.45 17.53
C THR A 73 -6.01 -12.06 17.23
N ALA A 74 -5.02 -11.97 16.35
CA ALA A 74 -4.44 -10.71 15.88
C ALA A 74 -4.67 -10.51 14.38
N CYS A 75 -4.40 -9.32 13.88
CA CYS A 75 -4.43 -9.04 12.45
C CYS A 75 -3.17 -8.29 12.00
N GLU A 76 -2.74 -8.58 10.77
CA GLU A 76 -1.80 -7.73 10.05
C GLU A 76 -2.58 -6.93 9.01
N VAL A 77 -2.23 -5.64 8.89
CA VAL A 77 -2.84 -4.72 7.94
C VAL A 77 -1.76 -4.12 7.05
N LEU A 78 -1.90 -4.32 5.75
CA LEU A 78 -1.08 -3.68 4.73
C LEU A 78 -1.90 -2.61 4.02
N LEU A 79 -1.31 -1.42 3.85
CA LEU A 79 -1.92 -0.28 3.19
C LEU A 79 -0.99 0.23 2.09
N PHE A 80 -1.47 0.25 0.86
CA PHE A 80 -0.89 1.00 -0.25
C PHE A 80 -1.76 2.20 -0.55
N HIS A 81 -1.17 3.39 -0.58
CA HIS A 81 -1.94 4.62 -0.72
C HIS A 81 -1.22 5.64 -1.58
N TYR A 82 -1.97 6.25 -2.48
CA TYR A 82 -1.54 7.38 -3.29
C TYR A 82 -2.71 8.35 -3.45
N GLU A 83 -2.44 9.64 -3.23
CA GLU A 83 -3.39 10.71 -3.51
C GLU A 83 -2.66 11.98 -3.97
N ASP A 84 -3.22 12.68 -4.96
CA ASP A 84 -2.80 14.06 -5.30
C ASP A 84 -3.75 15.08 -4.64
N MET A 85 -3.39 15.51 -3.44
CA MET A 85 -4.11 16.53 -2.69
C MET A 85 -3.85 17.96 -3.18
N GLY A 86 -2.95 18.17 -4.15
CA GLY A 86 -2.46 19.48 -4.55
C GLY A 86 -1.73 20.19 -3.41
N ILE A 87 -0.96 19.45 -2.61
CA ILE A 87 -0.15 19.98 -1.51
C ILE A 87 1.31 19.90 -1.90
N PRO A 88 2.11 20.95 -1.67
CA PRO A 88 3.55 20.87 -1.85
C PRO A 88 4.14 19.68 -1.10
N TRP A 89 4.97 18.91 -1.81
CA TRP A 89 5.56 17.66 -1.32
C TRP A 89 6.21 17.77 0.07
N GLU A 90 6.93 18.86 0.36
CA GLU A 90 7.56 19.07 1.67
C GLU A 90 6.54 19.23 2.81
N ILE A 91 5.40 19.89 2.55
CA ILE A 91 4.30 20.00 3.51
C ILE A 91 3.64 18.63 3.71
N ALA A 92 3.45 17.87 2.62
CA ALA A 92 2.89 16.52 2.69
C ALA A 92 3.77 15.59 3.54
N LYS A 93 5.10 15.61 3.34
CA LYS A 93 6.07 14.86 4.16
C LYS A 93 5.96 15.20 5.64
N LEU A 94 5.91 16.49 5.98
CA LEU A 94 5.78 16.94 7.37
C LEU A 94 4.47 16.42 7.98
N GLY A 95 3.37 16.53 7.24
CA GLY A 95 2.07 16.00 7.64
C GLY A 95 2.09 14.48 7.89
N VAL A 96 2.73 13.71 7.01
CA VAL A 96 2.87 12.25 7.18
C VAL A 96 3.74 11.94 8.41
N ARG A 97 4.90 12.57 8.54
CA ARG A 97 5.84 12.33 9.64
C ARG A 97 5.22 12.59 11.01
N GLN A 98 4.42 13.64 11.13
CA GLN A 98 3.80 14.02 12.41
C GLN A 98 2.43 13.38 12.64
N GLY A 99 1.64 13.21 11.58
CA GLY A 99 0.23 12.85 11.70
C GLY A 99 -0.06 11.35 11.54
N MET A 100 0.70 10.62 10.73
CA MET A 100 0.33 9.25 10.35
C MET A 100 0.36 8.30 11.55
N TRP A 101 1.36 8.42 12.41
CA TRP A 101 1.44 7.60 13.61
C TRP A 101 0.28 7.87 14.59
N GLY A 102 -0.16 9.13 14.69
CA GLY A 102 -1.35 9.50 15.44
C GLY A 102 -2.63 8.85 14.89
N ALA A 103 -2.75 8.72 13.57
CA ALA A 103 -3.86 7.99 12.94
C ALA A 103 -3.79 6.49 13.23
N VAL A 104 -2.60 5.87 13.11
CA VAL A 104 -2.41 4.44 13.41
C VAL A 104 -2.77 4.12 14.86
N LYS A 105 -2.35 4.96 15.83
CA LYS A 105 -2.70 4.77 17.24
C LYS A 105 -4.20 4.82 17.52
N LYS A 106 -5.00 5.48 16.68
CA LYS A 106 -6.46 5.56 16.84
C LYS A 106 -7.20 4.32 16.33
N ILE A 107 -6.54 3.44 15.56
CA ILE A 107 -7.19 2.26 14.97
C ILE A 107 -7.64 1.29 16.07
N ASP A 108 -6.78 0.94 17.02
CA ASP A 108 -7.14 -0.01 18.09
C ASP A 108 -8.27 0.51 19.00
N PRO A 109 -8.19 1.74 19.57
CA PRO A 109 -9.29 2.30 20.36
C PRO A 109 -10.62 2.37 19.57
N GLY A 110 -10.55 2.71 18.27
CA GLY A 110 -11.71 2.71 17.39
C GLY A 110 -12.31 1.31 17.20
N LEU A 111 -11.47 0.29 17.03
CA LEU A 111 -11.89 -1.11 16.97
C LEU A 111 -12.54 -1.55 18.29
N ARG A 112 -11.95 -1.19 19.46
CA ARG A 112 -12.54 -1.52 20.77
C ARG A 112 -13.88 -0.84 21.00
N ALA A 113 -14.03 0.41 20.56
CA ALA A 113 -15.31 1.10 20.60
C ALA A 113 -16.35 0.38 19.72
N TYR A 114 -15.98 0.04 18.48
CA TYR A 114 -16.84 -0.72 17.58
C TYR A 114 -17.26 -2.07 18.17
N GLN A 115 -16.34 -2.84 18.76
CA GLN A 115 -16.64 -4.12 19.40
C GLN A 115 -17.65 -3.97 20.54
N ARG A 116 -17.50 -2.95 21.40
CA ARG A 116 -18.46 -2.66 22.48
C ARG A 116 -19.85 -2.31 21.95
N GLU A 117 -19.93 -1.50 20.91
CA GLU A 117 -21.21 -1.17 20.26
C GLU A 117 -21.89 -2.42 19.66
N ARG A 118 -21.11 -3.33 19.06
CA ARG A 118 -21.66 -4.60 18.53
C ARG A 118 -22.15 -5.52 19.64
N ALA A 119 -21.41 -5.62 20.75
CA ALA A 119 -21.84 -6.40 21.92
C ALA A 119 -23.11 -5.80 22.57
N ALA A 120 -23.26 -4.48 22.56
CA ALA A 120 -24.44 -3.78 23.06
C ALA A 120 -25.65 -3.81 22.10
N GLY A 121 -25.54 -4.47 20.94
CA GLY A 121 -26.62 -4.53 19.95
C GLY A 121 -26.91 -3.19 19.25
N ALA A 122 -26.00 -2.21 19.31
CA ALA A 122 -26.20 -0.92 18.67
C ALA A 122 -26.28 -1.09 17.14
N PRO A 123 -27.17 -0.34 16.45
CA PRO A 123 -27.32 -0.46 15.00
C PRO A 123 -26.04 -0.09 14.26
N LEU A 124 -25.82 -0.71 13.10
CA LEU A 124 -24.70 -0.37 12.24
C LEU A 124 -24.89 1.03 11.65
N SER A 125 -23.81 1.81 11.61
CA SER A 125 -23.80 3.01 10.76
C SER A 125 -23.98 2.60 9.30
N ARG A 126 -24.51 3.52 8.47
CA ARG A 126 -24.65 3.27 7.03
C ARG A 126 -23.34 2.79 6.39
N CYS A 127 -22.22 3.39 6.76
CA CYS A 127 -20.89 2.99 6.27
C CYS A 127 -20.50 1.57 6.69
N ALA A 128 -20.78 1.18 7.94
CA ALA A 128 -20.50 -0.16 8.43
C ALA A 128 -21.40 -1.21 7.75
N PHE A 129 -22.68 -0.91 7.59
CA PHE A 129 -23.62 -1.76 6.85
C PHE A 129 -23.16 -1.97 5.40
N MET A 130 -22.82 -0.88 4.68
CA MET A 130 -22.32 -0.98 3.31
C MET A 130 -21.00 -1.77 3.21
N ALA A 131 -20.17 -1.75 4.26
CA ALA A 131 -18.92 -2.50 4.28
C ALA A 131 -19.13 -4.03 4.43
N GLN A 132 -20.29 -4.47 4.92
CA GLN A 132 -20.65 -5.90 4.96
C GLN A 132 -21.02 -6.45 3.59
N ILE A 133 -21.34 -5.59 2.62
CA ILE A 133 -21.60 -5.99 1.24
C ILE A 133 -20.26 -6.26 0.57
N ASN A 134 -19.70 -7.44 0.83
CA ASN A 134 -18.44 -7.91 0.27
C ASN A 134 -18.66 -9.05 -0.72
N THR A 135 -17.76 -9.17 -1.69
CA THR A 135 -17.71 -10.34 -2.59
C THR A 135 -16.86 -11.42 -1.94
N LYS A 136 -17.32 -12.68 -1.95
CA LYS A 136 -16.47 -13.81 -1.58
C LYS A 136 -15.84 -14.38 -2.83
N VAL A 137 -14.51 -14.51 -2.84
CA VAL A 137 -13.74 -15.02 -3.97
C VAL A 137 -12.90 -16.19 -3.47
N SER A 138 -12.93 -17.33 -4.17
CA SER A 138 -12.12 -18.47 -3.77
C SER A 138 -10.63 -18.20 -4.02
N ALA A 139 -9.78 -18.71 -3.12
CA ALA A 139 -8.33 -18.57 -3.28
C ALA A 139 -7.82 -19.32 -4.52
N ASP A 140 -8.46 -20.44 -4.88
CA ASP A 140 -8.14 -21.21 -6.08
C ASP A 140 -8.43 -20.42 -7.36
N TYR A 141 -9.56 -19.71 -7.40
CA TYR A 141 -9.90 -18.85 -8.53
C TYR A 141 -8.85 -17.76 -8.72
N LEU A 142 -8.43 -17.09 -7.64
CA LEU A 142 -7.38 -16.06 -7.73
C LEU A 142 -6.06 -16.64 -8.22
N ARG A 143 -5.63 -17.81 -7.71
CA ARG A 143 -4.43 -18.50 -8.18
C ARG A 143 -4.50 -18.87 -9.66
N SER A 144 -5.65 -19.37 -10.13
CA SER A 144 -5.83 -19.69 -11.56
C SER A 144 -5.73 -18.45 -12.44
N LEU A 145 -6.24 -17.31 -11.97
CA LEU A 145 -6.17 -16.05 -12.70
C LEU A 145 -4.73 -15.55 -12.79
N GLU A 146 -3.99 -15.61 -11.68
CA GLU A 146 -2.56 -15.26 -11.63
C GLU A 146 -1.74 -16.12 -12.61
N SER A 147 -1.97 -17.45 -12.63
CA SER A 147 -1.30 -18.37 -13.58
C SER A 147 -1.57 -17.99 -15.03
N MET A 148 -2.84 -17.74 -15.39
CA MET A 148 -3.21 -17.33 -16.75
C MET A 148 -2.54 -16.01 -17.16
N THR A 149 -2.46 -15.03 -16.26
CA THR A 149 -1.77 -13.77 -16.56
C THR A 149 -0.26 -13.95 -16.73
N ALA A 150 0.37 -14.82 -15.95
CA ALA A 150 1.80 -15.11 -16.06
C ALA A 150 2.11 -15.80 -17.41
N GLU A 151 1.33 -16.81 -17.78
CA GLU A 151 1.44 -17.52 -19.07
C GLU A 151 1.22 -16.59 -20.26
N THR A 152 0.30 -15.63 -20.15
CA THR A 152 0.04 -14.63 -21.20
C THR A 152 1.23 -13.68 -21.36
N SER A 153 1.88 -13.27 -20.27
CA SER A 153 3.08 -12.41 -20.33
C SER A 153 4.34 -13.12 -20.81
N GLU A 154 4.41 -14.45 -20.72
CA GLU A 154 5.52 -15.24 -21.27
C GLU A 154 5.37 -15.52 -22.78
N THR A 155 4.16 -15.35 -23.33
CA THR A 155 3.84 -15.65 -24.74
C THR A 155 3.87 -14.41 -25.67
N GLU A 156 4.10 -13.20 -25.14
CA GLU A 156 4.20 -11.95 -25.94
C GLU A 156 5.63 -11.60 -26.41
N ASN A 157 6.60 -12.51 -26.35
CA ASN A 157 7.94 -12.32 -26.94
C ASN A 157 8.07 -12.90 -28.37
N GLY A 158 7.00 -12.83 -29.15
CA GLY A 158 6.94 -13.26 -30.55
C GLY A 158 6.45 -12.16 -31.49
N SER A 159 7.39 -11.39 -32.04
CA SER A 159 7.27 -10.55 -33.25
C SER A 159 6.21 -9.44 -33.29
N SER A 160 6.65 -8.18 -33.12
CA SER A 160 6.50 -7.17 -34.18
C SER A 160 7.54 -6.05 -34.00
N SER A 161 8.13 -5.64 -35.12
CA SER A 161 9.27 -4.73 -35.19
C SER A 161 8.77 -3.29 -35.30
N GLN A 162 9.05 -2.43 -34.31
CA GLN A 162 9.06 -0.97 -34.48
C GLN A 162 10.10 -0.29 -33.56
N LYS A 163 11.13 0.26 -34.24
CA LYS A 163 12.17 1.24 -33.88
C LYS A 163 12.31 1.75 -32.41
N GLN A 164 13.51 1.47 -31.89
CA GLN A 164 14.43 2.33 -31.11
C GLN A 164 13.89 3.26 -30.00
N LEU A 165 14.28 2.97 -28.75
CA LEU A 165 15.10 3.90 -27.95
C LEU A 165 15.91 3.13 -26.90
N GLY A 166 17.19 2.91 -27.18
CA GLY A 166 18.11 2.27 -26.24
C GLY A 166 18.34 3.14 -25.01
N ARG A 167 18.20 2.56 -23.82
CA ARG A 167 18.69 3.18 -22.58
C ARG A 167 19.40 2.12 -21.74
N ASN A 168 20.72 2.07 -21.88
CA ASN A 168 21.62 1.21 -21.12
C ASN A 168 21.50 1.53 -19.62
N ILE A 169 20.97 0.60 -18.83
CA ILE A 169 21.02 0.70 -17.37
C ILE A 169 22.43 0.26 -16.94
N PRO A 170 23.23 1.14 -16.30
CA PRO A 170 24.60 0.80 -15.93
C PRO A 170 24.60 -0.29 -14.84
N ARG A 171 25.49 -1.28 -15.00
CA ARG A 171 25.68 -2.47 -14.12
C ARG A 171 25.81 -2.14 -12.63
N LEU A 172 26.08 -0.89 -12.27
CA LEU A 172 26.17 -0.40 -10.89
C LEU A 172 24.83 -0.48 -10.13
N VAL A 173 23.69 -0.31 -10.81
CA VAL A 173 22.35 -0.33 -10.17
C VAL A 173 21.94 -1.74 -9.76
N ILE A 174 22.33 -2.74 -10.56
CA ILE A 174 22.07 -4.16 -10.28
C ILE A 174 22.88 -4.62 -9.07
N VAL A 175 24.14 -4.19 -8.97
CA VAL A 175 25.02 -4.51 -7.83
C VAL A 175 24.55 -3.81 -6.55
N GLY A 176 24.08 -2.55 -6.63
CA GLY A 176 23.54 -1.82 -5.48
C GLY A 176 22.25 -2.44 -4.91
N GLY A 177 21.36 -2.96 -5.77
CA GLY A 177 20.12 -3.61 -5.37
C GLY A 177 20.34 -4.95 -4.63
N ALA A 178 21.33 -5.73 -5.05
CA ALA A 178 21.68 -7.00 -4.40
C ALA A 178 22.28 -6.80 -2.99
N ILE A 179 23.09 -5.75 -2.80
CA ILE A 179 23.71 -5.42 -1.51
C ILE A 179 22.64 -4.96 -0.49
N ALA A 180 21.67 -4.14 -0.92
CA ALA A 180 20.59 -3.69 -0.05
C ALA A 180 19.69 -4.85 0.43
N LEU A 181 19.39 -5.82 -0.43
CA LEU A 181 18.61 -7.01 -0.07
C LEU A 181 19.34 -7.90 0.94
N ALA A 182 20.65 -8.09 0.77
CA ALA A 182 21.47 -8.85 1.71
C ALA A 182 21.54 -8.20 3.11
N CYS A 183 21.52 -6.86 3.20
CA CYS A 183 21.51 -6.14 4.47
C CYS A 183 20.16 -6.17 5.20
N THR A 184 19.06 -6.48 4.51
CA THR A 184 17.72 -6.56 5.13
C THR A 184 17.35 -7.96 5.61
N LEU A 185 18.09 -9.00 5.20
CA LEU A 185 17.80 -10.40 5.52
C LEU A 185 18.75 -11.03 6.55
N ASP A 186 19.84 -10.37 6.96
CA ASP A 186 20.81 -10.96 7.89
C ASP A 186 20.58 -10.49 9.34
N ARG A 187 19.93 -11.36 10.14
CA ARG A 187 19.96 -11.27 11.62
C ARG A 187 21.33 -11.74 12.11
N GLY A 188 22.30 -10.81 12.05
CA GLY A 188 23.48 -10.75 12.92
C GLY A 188 24.29 -12.03 13.11
N LEU A 189 25.27 -12.29 12.22
CA LEU A 189 26.61 -12.74 12.64
C LEU A 189 27.69 -12.63 11.54
N MET A 190 27.36 -12.35 10.27
CA MET A 190 28.33 -12.47 9.16
C MET A 190 28.81 -11.14 8.56
N THR A 191 28.71 -10.03 9.30
CA THR A 191 29.01 -8.69 8.75
C THR A 191 30.51 -8.33 8.76
N LYS A 192 31.36 -9.01 9.53
CA LYS A 192 32.76 -8.56 9.71
C LYS A 192 33.73 -9.06 8.63
N ALA A 193 33.52 -10.23 8.04
CA ALA A 193 34.47 -10.79 7.07
C ALA A 193 34.34 -10.17 5.65
N LEU A 194 33.13 -9.84 5.22
CA LEU A 194 32.87 -9.32 3.87
C LEU A 194 33.25 -7.83 3.72
N ILE A 195 33.05 -7.02 4.76
CA ILE A 195 33.41 -5.59 4.74
C ILE A 195 34.94 -5.40 4.62
N PHE A 196 35.74 -6.24 5.29
CA PHE A 196 37.20 -6.19 5.18
C PHE A 196 37.73 -6.68 3.83
N GLY A 197 37.06 -7.64 3.18
CA GLY A 197 37.44 -8.14 1.85
C GLY A 197 37.24 -7.12 0.73
N VAL A 198 36.18 -6.31 0.80
CA VAL A 198 35.89 -5.28 -0.21
C VAL A 198 36.78 -4.05 -0.03
N ALA A 199 37.05 -3.62 1.22
CA ALA A 199 37.95 -2.50 1.49
C ALA A 199 39.39 -2.72 0.98
N ARG A 200 39.90 -3.96 1.05
CA ARG A 200 41.25 -4.31 0.55
C ARG A 200 41.34 -4.30 -0.98
N ARG A 201 40.24 -4.52 -1.71
CA ARG A 201 40.22 -4.52 -3.18
C ARG A 201 40.19 -3.10 -3.75
N PHE A 202 39.53 -2.15 -3.07
CA PHE A 202 39.51 -0.75 -3.49
C PHE A 202 40.82 0.00 -3.17
N ALA A 203 41.51 -0.34 -2.07
CA ALA A 203 42.81 0.26 -1.75
C ALA A 203 43.92 -0.09 -2.78
N LYS A 204 43.82 -1.23 -3.48
CA LYS A 204 44.79 -1.62 -4.52
C LYS A 204 44.55 -0.96 -5.88
N MET A 205 43.38 -0.37 -6.12
CA MET A 205 43.02 0.23 -7.40
C MET A 205 43.44 1.71 -7.50
N GLY A 206 43.74 2.36 -6.37
CA GLY A 206 44.25 3.74 -6.30
C GLY A 206 45.77 3.90 -6.40
N ARG A 207 46.53 2.86 -6.78
CA ARG A 207 48.01 2.89 -6.90
C ARG A 207 48.54 2.67 -8.33
N ARG A 208 47.66 2.79 -9.34
CA ARG A 208 48.04 2.84 -10.76
C ARG A 208 47.28 4.00 -11.43
N LEU A 209 47.70 5.20 -11.09
CA LEU A 209 47.69 6.40 -11.93
C LEU A 209 49.03 7.07 -11.70
#